data_AF-A0A7W0KHK6-F1
#
_entry.id   AF-A0A7W0KHK6-F1
#
_cell.length_a   1.000
_cell.length_b   1.000
_cell.length_c   1.000
_cell.angle_alpha   90.00
_cell.angle_beta   90.00
_cell.angle_gamma   90.00
#
_symmetry.space_group_name_H-M   'P 1'
#
loop_
_entity.id
_entity.type
_entity.pdbx_description
1 polymer ?
#
loop_
_entity_poly.entity_id
_entity_poly.type
_entity_poly.pdbx_seq_one_letter_code
_entity_poly.pdbx_strand_id
1 'polypeptide(L)' 'RSGTDALVALALGARAVFCGRPIIWGLATGGEDGVVSVLTNLCAELAHTMALCGVTSVERVSRDLVTS' A
#
# COMPACT_ATOMS: atom_id res chain seq x y z
N ARG A 1 -7.93 3.96 1.45
CA ARG A 1 -7.13 2.75 1.19
C ARG A 1 -6.00 3.17 0.28
N SER A 2 -5.01 3.87 0.86
CA SER A 2 -3.83 4.44 0.21
C SER A 2 -2.56 3.68 0.63
N GLY A 3 -1.42 4.06 0.07
CA GLY A 3 -0.10 3.58 0.53
C GLY A 3 0.12 3.76 2.04
N THR A 4 -0.35 4.87 2.63
CA THR A 4 -0.26 5.13 4.07
C THR A 4 -1.05 4.13 4.91
N ASP A 5 -2.27 3.77 4.49
CA ASP A 5 -3.07 2.77 5.20
C ASP A 5 -2.36 1.40 5.21
N ALA A 6 -1.69 1.06 4.11
CA ALA A 6 -0.88 -0.15 4.02
C ALA A 6 0.34 -0.08 4.95
N LEU A 7 1.06 1.04 4.96
CA LEU A 7 2.22 1.23 5.84
C LEU A 7 1.84 1.12 7.33
N VAL A 8 0.72 1.72 7.74
CA VAL A 8 0.21 1.63 9.12
C VAL A 8 -0.09 0.18 9.49
N ALA A 9 -0.77 -0.57 8.61
CA ALA A 9 -1.08 -1.97 8.88
C ALA A 9 0.20 -2.83 9.02
N LEU A 10 1.20 -2.60 8.16
CA LEU A 10 2.50 -3.27 8.23
C LEU A 10 3.25 -2.90 9.53
N ALA A 11 3.26 -1.62 9.92
CA ALA A 11 3.86 -1.15 11.18
C ALA A 11 3.20 -1.76 12.42
N LEU A 12 1.90 -2.07 12.33
CA LEU A 12 1.16 -2.78 13.39
C LEU A 12 1.37 -4.31 13.37
N GLY A 13 2.22 -4.83 12.48
CA GLY A 13 2.61 -6.23 12.42
C GLY A 13 1.87 -7.09 11.38
N ALA A 14 1.09 -6.49 10.49
CA ALA A 14 0.54 -7.23 9.35
C ALA A 14 1.68 -7.68 8.42
N ARG A 15 1.57 -8.89 7.86
CA ARG A 15 2.51 -9.38 6.82
C ARG A 15 2.19 -8.82 5.43
N ALA A 16 0.91 -8.57 5.16
CA ALA A 16 0.40 -8.09 3.88
C ALA A 16 -0.98 -7.45 4.07
N VAL A 17 -1.40 -6.65 3.07
CA VAL A 17 -2.72 -6.00 3.04
C VAL A 17 -3.43 -6.35 1.74
N PHE A 18 -4.69 -6.76 1.83
CA PHE A 18 -5.50 -7.13 0.68
C PHE A 18 -6.36 -5.95 0.21
N CYS A 19 -6.45 -5.80 -1.12
CA CYS A 19 -7.28 -4.77 -1.76
C CYS A 19 -8.51 -5.43 -2.39
N GLY A 20 -9.72 -5.05 -1.93
CA GLY A 20 -10.98 -5.56 -2.46
C GLY A 20 -11.57 -4.63 -3.52
N ARG A 21 -12.40 -3.67 -3.07
CA ARG A 21 -13.13 -2.72 -3.95
C ARG A 21 -12.27 -2.02 -5.00
N PRO A 22 -11.03 -1.55 -4.71
CA PRO A 22 -10.20 -0.92 -5.74
C PRO A 22 -9.94 -1.82 -6.95
N ILE A 23 -9.79 -3.13 -6.75
CA ILE A 23 -9.57 -4.09 -7.83
C ILE A 23 -10.81 -4.21 -8.71
N ILE A 24 -12.00 -4.28 -8.09
CA ILE A 24 -13.28 -4.33 -8.82
C ILE A 24 -13.49 -3.06 -9.65
N TRP A 25 -13.12 -1.90 -9.11
CA TRP A 25 -13.23 -0.64 -9.83
C TRP A 25 -12.27 -0.55 -11.01
N GLY A 26 -11.00 -0.93 -10.81
CA GLY A 26 -10.02 -0.98 -11.91
C GLY A 26 -10.49 -1.92 -13.03
N LEU A 27 -11.02 -3.09 -12.65
CA LEU A 27 -11.58 -4.04 -13.61
C LEU A 27 -12.76 -3.44 -14.38
N ALA A 28 -13.67 -2.75 -13.70
CA ALA A 28 -14.84 -2.16 -14.32
C ALA A 28 -14.52 -0.98 -15.25
N THR A 29 -13.47 -0.20 -14.97
CA THR A 29 -13.12 1.00 -15.74
C THR A 29 -12.14 0.75 -16.87
N GLY A 30 -11.24 -0.23 -16.72
CA GLY A 30 -10.14 -0.47 -17.65
C GLY A 30 -9.78 -1.92 -17.86
N GLY A 31 -10.63 -2.86 -17.45
CA GLY A 31 -10.33 -4.30 -17.56
C GLY A 31 -9.07 -4.68 -16.79
N GLU A 32 -8.28 -5.57 -17.37
CA GLU A 32 -6.99 -6.01 -16.81
C GLU A 32 -6.03 -4.83 -16.58
N ASP A 33 -5.87 -3.95 -17.57
CA ASP A 33 -4.98 -2.78 -17.46
C ASP A 33 -5.39 -1.85 -16.32
N GLY A 34 -6.70 -1.71 -16.09
CA GLY A 34 -7.22 -0.95 -14.96
C GLY A 34 -6.86 -1.57 -13.61
N VAL A 35 -6.89 -2.90 -13.48
CA VAL A 35 -6.41 -3.61 -12.28
C VAL A 35 -4.92 -3.41 -12.07
N VAL A 36 -4.12 -3.56 -13.13
CA VAL A 36 -2.67 -3.37 -13.10
C VAL A 36 -2.33 -1.93 -12.67
N SER A 37 -3.03 -0.94 -13.22
CA SER A 37 -2.85 0.47 -12.87
C SER A 37 -3.16 0.74 -11.39
N VAL A 38 -4.27 0.20 -10.88
CA VAL A 38 -4.63 0.33 -9.45
C VAL A 38 -3.55 -0.26 -8.54
N LEU A 39 -3.08 -1.48 -8.82
CA LEU A 39 -2.03 -2.12 -8.02
C LEU A 39 -0.71 -1.37 -8.11
N THR A 40 -0.32 -0.91 -9.30
CA THR A 40 0.91 -0.16 -9.53
C THR A 40 0.91 1.15 -8.75
N ASN A 41 -0.20 1.89 -8.79
CA ASN A 41 -0.33 3.15 -8.07
C ASN A 41 -0.30 2.95 -6.55
N LEU A 42 -0.97 1.92 -6.03
CA LEU A 42 -0.92 1.60 -4.60
C LEU A 42 0.50 1.23 -4.13
N CYS A 43 1.23 0.45 -4.93
CA CYS A 43 2.62 0.12 -4.64
C CYS A 43 3.53 1.36 -4.69
N ALA A 44 3.31 2.26 -5.68
CA ALA A 44 4.06 3.50 -5.80
C ALA A 44 3.79 4.46 -4.62
N GLU A 45 2.53 4.59 -4.20
CA GLU A 45 2.17 5.36 -3.01
C GLU A 45 2.83 4.79 -1.75
N LEU A 46 2.79 3.47 -1.56
CA LEU A 46 3.44 2.82 -0.42
C LEU A 46 4.95 3.09 -0.41
N ALA A 47 5.62 2.90 -1.55
CA ALA A 47 7.05 3.18 -1.69
C ALA A 47 7.37 4.66 -1.41
N HIS A 48 6.52 5.57 -1.88
CA HIS A 48 6.66 7.00 -1.62
C HIS A 48 6.52 7.33 -0.13
N THR A 49 5.50 6.79 0.55
CA THR A 49 5.34 6.97 2.00
C THR A 49 6.50 6.37 2.78
N MET A 50 6.97 5.18 2.42
CA MET A 50 8.15 4.57 3.04
C MET A 50 9.39 5.45 2.90
N ALA A 51 9.62 6.02 1.71
CA ALA A 51 10.72 6.94 1.48
C ALA A 51 10.64 8.20 2.36
N LEU A 52 9.45 8.79 2.51
CA LEU A 52 9.22 9.93 3.41
C LEU A 52 9.47 9.57 4.89
N CYS A 53 9.20 8.33 5.28
CA CYS A 53 9.46 7.81 6.62
C CYS A 53 10.91 7.30 6.81
N GLY A 54 11.78 7.41 5.80
CA GLY A 54 13.17 6.93 5.88
C GLY A 54 13.31 5.41 5.85
N VAL A 55 12.28 4.69 5.41
CA VAL A 55 12.25 3.23 5.34
C VAL A 55 12.59 2.78 3.93
N THR A 56 13.62 1.96 3.79
CA THR A 56 14.15 1.51 2.49
C THR A 56 13.67 0.12 2.08
N SER A 57 13.05 -0.63 2.99
CA SER A 57 12.50 -1.96 2.70
C SER A 57 11.35 -2.29 3.64
N VAL A 58 10.42 -3.14 3.20
CA VAL A 58 9.21 -3.50 3.99
C VAL A 58 9.60 -4.23 5.28
N GLU A 59 10.70 -4.97 5.27
CA GLU A 59 11.24 -5.69 6.44
C GLU A 59 11.74 -4.74 7.55
N ARG A 60 11.97 -3.47 7.22
CA ARG A 60 12.40 -2.43 8.16
C ARG A 60 11.25 -1.60 8.71
N VAL A 61 10.02 -1.88 8.30
CA VAL A 61 8.83 -1.24 8.86
C VAL A 61 8.65 -1.70 10.30
N SER A 62 8.72 -0.76 11.25
CA SER A 62 8.56 -1.02 12.68
C SER A 62 7.37 -0.25 13.26
N ARG A 63 6.98 -0.63 14.49
CA ARG A 63 5.89 0.02 15.22
C ARG A 63 6.18 1.48 15.57
N ASP A 64 7.45 1.89 15.56
CA ASP A 64 7.87 3.27 15.90
C ASP A 64 7.40 4.29 14.84
N LEU A 65 6.97 3.82 13.66
CA LEU A 65 6.43 4.66 12.59
C LEU A 65 5.01 5.16 12.87
N VAL A 66 4.31 4.61 13.88
CA VAL A 66 2.92 4.94 14.18
C VAL A 66 2.73 5.33 15.65
N THR A 67 1.98 6.39 15.89
CA THR A 67 1.56 6.82 17.23
C THR A 67 0.13 6.34 17.50
N SER A 68 -0.13 5.91 18.74
CA SER A 68 -1.46 5.52 19.23
C SER A 68 -2.35 6.70 19.55
#